data_AF-G7Z2K9-F1
#
_entry.id   AF-G7Z2K9-F1
#
_cell.length_a   1.000
_cell.length_b   1.000
_cell.length_c   1.000
_cell.angle_alpha   90.00
_cell.angle_beta   90.00
_cell.angle_gamma   90.00
#
_symmetry.space_group_name_H-M   'P 1'
#
loop_
_entity.id
_entity.type
_entity.pdbx_description
1 polymer ?
#
loop_
_entity_poly.entity_id
_entity_poly.type
_entity_poly.pdbx_seq_one_letter_code
_entity_poly.pdbx_strand_id
1 'polypeptide(L)'
;MGAVPTAVLVAMRGTDMGFRAFGGRAFRGVACAGLAVALLASGGADAKQRKKKPAPIPAYATSVAWGAVSGPSLGAAQSIGGYAAGCVAGARALPPEGVGYQVIRLSRKRNYGHPVLVDMLRDFGQRVALAGLGTALIGDMGQARGGPMPSGHASHQIGLDADVWLRLDLPPMGRAGRERLEEIKYVDYDRMRVTEDWSDRQAKMVQIAASDARVSRIFVSPAIKLAMCQRNWSDRAFLNKLRPWHGHDGHMHIRLNCPAGSPLCEQQTAPPDGDGCDDELMSWLSSASPAIERPLGYKPEPRVVRKMPAACAPVLNAAGTRMASLPDSSPAPAKAAR
;
A
#
# COMPACT_ATOMS: atom_id res chain seq x y z
N MET A 1 -25.01 -8.65 -66.26
CA MET A 1 -23.90 -9.55 -66.66
C MET A 1 -22.75 -9.21 -65.71
N GLY A 2 -22.57 -9.83 -64.54
CA GLY A 2 -22.45 -11.25 -64.20
C GLY A 2 -20.96 -11.58 -64.07
N ALA A 3 -20.40 -12.20 -63.03
CA ALA A 3 -20.81 -12.54 -61.68
C ALA A 3 -19.51 -12.88 -60.89
N VAL A 4 -19.51 -12.67 -59.58
CA VAL A 4 -18.56 -13.21 -58.59
C VAL A 4 -19.06 -14.61 -58.16
N PRO A 5 -18.21 -15.47 -57.56
CA PRO A 5 -18.73 -16.29 -56.47
C PRO A 5 -17.82 -16.38 -55.22
N THR A 6 -18.37 -15.85 -54.13
CA THR A 6 -18.79 -16.49 -52.86
C THR A 6 -18.08 -17.72 -52.27
N ALA A 7 -17.91 -17.62 -50.94
CA ALA A 7 -17.53 -18.62 -49.95
C ALA A 7 -18.44 -19.85 -49.83
N VAL A 8 -17.92 -20.91 -49.20
CA VAL A 8 -18.69 -22.06 -48.68
C VAL A 8 -18.35 -22.30 -47.21
N LEU A 9 -19.41 -22.34 -46.41
CA LEU A 9 -19.51 -22.79 -45.03
C LEU A 9 -19.95 -24.26 -45.04
N VAL A 10 -19.36 -25.15 -44.22
CA VAL A 10 -19.97 -26.45 -43.88
C VAL A 10 -19.83 -26.73 -42.38
N ALA A 11 -20.96 -27.19 -41.82
CA ALA A 11 -21.26 -27.39 -40.42
C ALA A 11 -20.83 -28.77 -39.87
N MET A 12 -20.91 -28.86 -38.54
CA MET A 12 -20.67 -30.00 -37.66
C MET A 12 -21.52 -31.24 -37.95
N ARG A 13 -20.94 -32.43 -37.72
CA ARG A 13 -21.61 -33.65 -37.21
C ARG A 13 -20.62 -34.45 -36.35
N GLY A 14 -21.07 -34.88 -35.17
CA GLY A 14 -20.34 -35.82 -34.31
C GLY A 14 -20.67 -37.28 -34.63
N THR A 15 -19.90 -38.20 -34.04
CA THR A 15 -20.35 -39.43 -33.36
C THR A 15 -19.18 -40.22 -32.78
N ASP A 16 -19.37 -40.61 -31.52
CA ASP A 16 -19.10 -41.88 -30.86
C ASP A 16 -17.74 -42.57 -30.79
N MET A 17 -17.46 -42.92 -29.52
CA MET A 17 -16.48 -43.83 -28.98
C MET A 17 -16.59 -45.24 -29.57
N GLY A 18 -15.44 -45.83 -29.87
CA GLY A 18 -15.29 -47.27 -30.12
C GLY A 18 -13.97 -47.76 -29.53
N PHE A 19 -14.01 -48.21 -28.27
CA PHE A 19 -12.93 -48.95 -27.62
C PHE A 19 -12.78 -50.33 -28.29
N ARG A 20 -11.58 -50.64 -28.78
CA ARG A 20 -11.21 -52.00 -29.22
C ARG A 20 -10.42 -52.71 -28.11
N ALA A 21 -10.91 -53.90 -27.76
CA ALA A 21 -10.27 -54.84 -26.86
C ALA A 21 -9.36 -55.84 -27.63
N PHE A 22 -8.26 -56.23 -26.99
CA PHE A 22 -7.51 -57.50 -27.14
C PHE A 22 -6.96 -57.78 -25.72
N GLY A 23 -7.37 -58.81 -24.97
CA GLY A 23 -7.07 -60.25 -25.15
C GLY A 23 -5.63 -60.54 -24.69
N GLY A 24 -5.29 -61.35 -23.67
CA GLY A 24 -6.01 -62.23 -22.75
C GLY A 24 -5.01 -62.98 -21.84
N ARG A 25 -5.52 -64.01 -21.14
CA ARG A 25 -4.88 -65.03 -20.26
C ARG A 25 -4.75 -64.63 -18.78
N ALA A 26 -5.66 -65.05 -17.88
CA ALA A 26 -5.99 -66.39 -17.38
C ALA A 26 -5.01 -66.91 -16.32
N PHE A 27 -5.46 -66.97 -15.06
CA PHE A 27 -5.26 -68.11 -14.16
C PHE A 27 -6.41 -68.17 -13.14
N ARG A 28 -6.97 -69.36 -12.95
CA ARG A 28 -8.09 -69.72 -12.07
C ARG A 28 -7.57 -70.61 -10.94
N GLY A 29 -8.23 -70.53 -9.78
CA GLY A 29 -8.15 -71.50 -8.67
C GLY A 29 -7.14 -71.07 -7.60
N VAL A 30 -7.40 -71.15 -6.30
CA VAL A 30 -8.19 -72.13 -5.53
C VAL A 30 -8.74 -71.48 -4.23
N ALA A 31 -9.78 -72.11 -3.71
CA ALA A 31 -10.71 -71.69 -2.66
C ALA A 31 -10.18 -71.62 -1.21
N CYS A 32 -10.99 -70.94 -0.41
CA CYS A 32 -11.00 -70.76 1.04
C CYS A 32 -10.92 -72.06 1.88
N ALA A 33 -10.32 -71.97 3.07
CA ALA A 33 -10.89 -72.49 4.33
C ALA A 33 -10.14 -71.93 5.57
N GLY A 34 -10.92 -71.34 6.50
CA GLY A 34 -10.79 -71.23 7.97
C GLY A 34 -9.43 -70.97 8.66
N LEU A 35 -9.37 -70.01 9.59
CA LEU A 35 -9.57 -70.23 11.04
C LEU A 35 -9.21 -68.98 11.87
N ALA A 36 -9.83 -68.91 13.06
CA ALA A 36 -9.35 -68.28 14.29
C ALA A 36 -9.58 -66.77 14.52
N VAL A 37 -10.62 -66.53 15.34
CA VAL A 37 -10.78 -65.40 16.25
C VAL A 37 -9.54 -65.23 17.13
N ALA A 38 -9.00 -64.01 17.20
CA ALA A 38 -8.21 -63.54 18.32
C ALA A 38 -8.63 -62.09 18.64
N LEU A 39 -9.46 -61.94 19.69
CA LEU A 39 -9.71 -60.66 20.33
C LEU A 39 -8.39 -60.18 20.97
N LEU A 40 -7.78 -59.15 20.40
CA LEU A 40 -6.83 -58.31 21.11
C LEU A 40 -7.48 -56.95 21.31
N ALA A 41 -7.75 -56.64 22.58
CA ALA A 41 -8.29 -55.39 23.06
C ALA A 41 -7.42 -54.22 22.57
N SER A 42 -7.91 -53.52 21.55
CA SER A 42 -7.45 -52.18 21.24
C SER A 42 -8.03 -51.26 22.31
N GLY A 43 -7.22 -50.94 23.31
CA GLY A 43 -7.50 -49.84 24.22
C GLY A 43 -7.80 -48.60 23.39
N GLY A 44 -9.05 -48.15 23.45
CA GLY A 44 -9.50 -46.91 22.84
C GLY A 44 -8.75 -45.75 23.47
N ALA A 45 -7.64 -45.36 22.85
CA ALA A 45 -7.06 -44.06 23.06
C ALA A 45 -7.97 -43.05 22.35
N ASP A 46 -8.98 -42.58 23.08
CA ASP A 46 -9.72 -41.37 22.79
C ASP A 46 -8.72 -40.21 22.69
N ALA A 47 -8.15 -40.01 21.50
CA ALA A 47 -7.35 -38.85 21.18
C ALA A 47 -8.31 -37.64 21.05
N LYS A 48 -8.80 -37.16 22.19
CA LYS A 48 -9.38 -35.82 22.30
C LYS A 48 -8.29 -34.83 21.94
N GLN A 49 -8.26 -34.46 20.66
CA GLN A 49 -7.45 -33.38 20.12
C GLN A 49 -7.88 -32.10 20.85
N ARG A 50 -7.23 -31.80 21.98
CA ARG A 50 -7.46 -30.57 22.75
C ARG A 50 -7.16 -29.41 21.81
N LYS A 51 -8.21 -28.74 21.30
CA LYS A 51 -8.08 -27.49 20.54
C LYS A 51 -7.24 -26.54 21.40
N LYS A 52 -5.98 -26.29 21.01
CA LYS A 52 -5.11 -25.33 21.71
C LYS A 52 -5.85 -23.99 21.76
N LYS A 53 -6.03 -23.44 22.96
CA LYS A 53 -6.60 -22.10 23.12
C LYS A 53 -5.75 -21.11 22.31
N PRO A 54 -6.37 -20.20 21.53
CA PRO A 54 -5.61 -19.20 20.79
C PRO A 54 -4.72 -18.40 21.75
N ALA A 55 -3.44 -18.22 21.41
CA ALA A 55 -2.56 -17.35 22.18
C ALA A 55 -3.10 -15.91 22.14
N PRO A 56 -3.01 -15.15 23.24
CA PRO A 56 -3.45 -13.76 23.28
C PRO A 56 -2.64 -12.92 22.28
N ILE A 57 -3.32 -12.02 21.56
CA ILE A 57 -2.70 -11.11 20.59
C ILE A 57 -1.88 -10.06 21.38
N PRO A 58 -0.57 -9.92 21.12
CA PRO A 58 0.23 -8.92 21.79
C PRO A 58 -0.22 -7.49 21.45
N ALA A 59 -0.12 -6.55 22.39
CA ALA A 59 -0.52 -5.15 22.17
C ALA A 59 0.16 -4.52 20.95
N TYR A 60 1.46 -4.81 20.73
CA TYR A 60 2.23 -4.31 19.60
C TYR A 60 1.78 -4.86 18.23
N ALA A 61 0.95 -5.91 18.21
CA ALA A 61 0.32 -6.44 17.00
C ALA A 61 -1.05 -5.79 16.69
N THR A 62 -1.50 -4.82 17.50
CA THR A 62 -2.80 -4.15 17.33
C THR A 62 -2.63 -2.65 17.09
N SER A 63 -3.49 -2.04 16.26
CA SER A 63 -3.40 -0.60 15.97
C SER A 63 -3.65 0.33 17.16
N VAL A 64 -4.37 -0.14 18.18
CA VAL A 64 -4.79 0.68 19.33
C VAL A 64 -3.58 1.26 20.07
N ALA A 65 -2.58 0.44 20.33
CA ALA A 65 -1.42 0.88 21.11
C ALA A 65 -0.57 1.90 20.35
N TRP A 66 -0.39 1.72 19.03
CA TRP A 66 0.42 2.62 18.20
C TRP A 66 -0.22 4.00 18.04
N GLY A 67 -1.54 4.07 17.88
CA GLY A 67 -2.26 5.35 17.76
C GLY A 67 -2.28 6.19 19.05
N ALA A 68 -2.02 5.57 20.21
CA ALA A 68 -1.96 6.26 21.50
C ALA A 68 -0.60 6.91 21.79
N VAL A 69 0.44 6.60 21.01
CA VAL A 69 1.79 7.11 21.23
C VAL A 69 1.89 8.58 20.83
N SER A 70 2.38 9.42 21.74
CA SER A 70 2.40 10.88 21.57
C SER A 70 3.62 11.43 20.85
N GLY A 71 4.65 10.62 20.61
CA GLY A 71 5.83 11.06 19.86
C GLY A 71 6.87 9.96 19.61
N PRO A 72 7.90 10.27 18.81
CA PRO A 72 8.92 9.30 18.41
C PRO A 72 9.65 8.70 19.60
N SER A 73 10.13 7.46 19.44
CA SER A 73 11.08 6.90 20.39
C SER A 73 12.42 7.63 20.29
N LEU A 74 13.14 7.70 21.41
CA LEU A 74 14.51 8.20 21.44
C LEU A 74 15.46 7.20 20.77
N GLY A 75 16.63 7.69 20.35
CA GLY A 75 17.72 6.88 19.80
C GLY A 75 17.83 6.92 18.28
N ALA A 76 18.62 5.99 17.74
CA ALA A 76 18.90 5.91 16.30
C ALA A 76 17.65 5.52 15.50
N ALA A 77 17.52 6.09 14.31
CA ALA A 77 16.41 5.77 13.42
C ALA A 77 16.57 4.35 12.85
N GLN A 78 15.52 3.54 12.94
CA GLN A 78 15.50 2.16 12.47
C GLN A 78 14.11 1.81 11.91
N SER A 79 14.05 1.42 10.64
CA SER A 79 12.86 0.76 10.07
C SER A 79 12.94 -0.75 10.33
N ILE A 80 11.87 -1.33 10.87
CA ILE A 80 11.86 -2.72 11.36
C ILE A 80 10.66 -3.45 10.77
N GLY A 81 10.90 -4.60 10.13
CA GLY A 81 9.89 -5.44 9.49
C GLY A 81 9.52 -4.99 8.09
N GLY A 82 8.39 -5.51 7.59
CA GLY A 82 7.83 -5.15 6.29
C GLY A 82 6.93 -3.93 6.35
N TYR A 83 6.69 -3.30 5.20
CA TYR A 83 5.92 -2.05 5.05
C TYR A 83 4.52 -2.08 5.68
N ALA A 84 3.88 -3.26 5.76
CA ALA A 84 2.57 -3.50 6.36
C ALA A 84 2.59 -4.42 7.60
N ALA A 85 3.78 -4.70 8.14
CA ALA A 85 3.96 -5.46 9.36
C ALA A 85 5.29 -5.06 10.02
N GLY A 86 5.31 -3.91 10.68
CA GLY A 86 6.54 -3.35 11.19
C GLY A 86 6.36 -2.07 12.00
N CYS A 87 7.47 -1.45 12.38
CA CYS A 87 7.51 -0.21 13.15
C CYS A 87 8.73 0.63 12.76
N VAL A 88 8.79 1.86 13.28
CA VAL A 88 9.96 2.72 13.14
C VAL A 88 10.39 3.29 14.48
N ALA A 89 11.67 3.11 14.83
CA ALA A 89 12.31 3.79 15.95
C ALA A 89 12.97 5.09 15.48
N GLY A 90 13.14 6.07 16.38
CA GLY A 90 13.89 7.30 16.09
C GLY A 90 13.31 8.12 14.92
N ALA A 91 12.00 8.02 14.69
CA ALA A 91 11.32 8.72 13.61
C ALA A 91 11.42 10.24 13.77
N ARG A 92 11.29 10.96 12.65
CA ARG A 92 11.24 12.42 12.60
C ARG A 92 9.93 12.88 12.00
N ALA A 93 9.42 13.99 12.52
CA ALA A 93 8.30 14.69 11.90
C ALA A 93 8.81 15.45 10.67
N LEU A 94 8.09 15.35 9.55
CA LEU A 94 8.23 16.30 8.45
C LEU A 94 7.71 17.67 8.94
N PRO A 95 8.48 18.76 8.77
CA PRO A 95 7.98 20.10 9.07
C PRO A 95 6.65 20.35 8.35
N PRO A 96 5.64 20.95 9.00
CA PRO A 96 4.32 21.14 8.40
C PRO A 96 4.33 21.96 7.10
N GLU A 97 5.38 22.74 6.88
CA GLU A 97 5.62 23.55 5.69
C GLU A 97 7.08 23.41 5.23
N GLY A 98 7.31 23.51 3.92
CA GLY A 98 8.64 23.67 3.35
C GLY A 98 8.57 24.17 1.91
N VAL A 99 9.72 24.31 1.25
CA VAL A 99 9.79 24.78 -0.13
C VAL A 99 9.07 23.79 -1.04
N GLY A 100 8.02 24.25 -1.72
CA GLY A 100 7.22 23.48 -2.67
C GLY A 100 6.36 22.37 -2.08
N TYR A 101 6.19 22.31 -0.76
CA TYR A 101 5.28 21.35 -0.14
C TYR A 101 4.59 21.91 1.13
N GLN A 102 3.43 21.35 1.44
CA GLN A 102 2.76 21.54 2.72
C GLN A 102 2.09 20.25 3.19
N VAL A 103 2.11 20.00 4.50
CA VAL A 103 1.43 18.84 5.09
C VAL A 103 -0.04 19.15 5.32
N ILE A 104 -0.91 18.21 4.95
CA ILE A 104 -2.35 18.29 5.16
C ILE A 104 -2.79 17.36 6.30
N ARG A 105 -3.96 17.63 6.90
CA ARG A 105 -4.56 16.78 7.94
C ARG A 105 -3.61 16.49 9.12
N LEU A 106 -2.86 17.50 9.58
CA LEU A 106 -1.86 17.40 10.64
C LEU A 106 -2.46 16.90 11.96
N SER A 107 -3.76 17.18 12.19
CA SER A 107 -4.50 16.67 13.36
C SER A 107 -4.45 15.14 13.50
N ARG A 108 -4.22 14.40 12.40
CA ARG A 108 -4.07 12.94 12.41
C ARG A 108 -2.76 12.47 13.05
N LYS A 109 -1.76 13.34 13.23
CA LYS A 109 -0.43 13.02 13.75
C LYS A 109 0.27 11.91 12.95
N ARG A 110 0.13 11.96 11.62
CA ARG A 110 0.70 11.00 10.66
C ARG A 110 1.79 11.59 9.79
N ASN A 111 2.47 12.65 10.23
CA ASN A 111 3.56 13.28 9.49
C ASN A 111 4.95 12.81 9.96
N TYR A 112 5.07 11.56 10.42
CA TYR A 112 6.32 11.00 10.94
C TYR A 112 6.88 9.93 10.02
N GLY A 113 8.19 9.80 9.97
CA GLY A 113 8.85 8.74 9.22
C GLY A 113 10.31 8.57 9.58
N HIS A 114 10.96 7.61 8.92
CA HIS A 114 12.41 7.49 8.96
C HIS A 114 13.04 8.79 8.40
N PRO A 115 14.18 9.28 8.92
CA PRO A 115 14.83 10.51 8.44
C PRO A 115 15.01 10.55 6.91
N VAL A 116 15.35 9.42 6.29
CA VAL A 116 15.46 9.30 4.82
C VAL A 116 14.15 9.66 4.09
N LEU A 117 12.98 9.34 4.64
CA LEU A 117 11.69 9.75 4.08
C LEU A 117 11.47 11.25 4.23
N VAL A 118 11.80 11.81 5.39
CA VAL A 118 11.68 13.26 5.63
C VAL A 118 12.56 14.04 4.66
N ASP A 119 13.81 13.62 4.48
CA ASP A 119 14.74 14.27 3.57
C ASP A 119 14.28 14.12 2.11
N MET A 120 13.80 12.93 1.73
CA MET A 120 13.24 12.70 0.39
C MET A 120 12.07 13.63 0.08
N LEU A 121 11.12 13.79 1.01
CA LEU A 121 9.96 14.66 0.79
C LEU A 121 10.33 16.15 0.72
N ARG A 122 11.37 16.57 1.46
CA ARG A 122 11.91 17.93 1.36
C ARG A 122 12.56 18.17 0.00
N ASP A 123 13.38 17.24 -0.48
CA ASP A 123 14.00 17.33 -1.81
C ASP A 123 12.94 17.27 -2.93
N PHE A 124 11.93 16.42 -2.77
CA PHE A 124 10.78 16.34 -3.66
C PHE A 124 10.06 17.68 -3.76
N GLY A 125 9.74 18.32 -2.63
CA GLY A 125 9.12 19.65 -2.61
C GLY A 125 9.96 20.71 -3.32
N GLN A 126 11.29 20.73 -3.08
CA GLN A 126 12.19 21.64 -3.80
C GLN A 126 12.13 21.43 -5.31
N ARG A 127 12.11 20.17 -5.77
CA ARG A 127 11.99 19.85 -7.21
C ARG A 127 10.63 20.22 -7.79
N VAL A 128 9.55 20.06 -7.02
CA VAL A 128 8.20 20.52 -7.40
C VAL A 128 8.18 22.04 -7.57
N ALA A 129 8.76 22.79 -6.63
CA ALA A 129 8.88 24.25 -6.73
C ALA A 129 9.74 24.67 -7.93
N LEU A 130 10.90 24.03 -8.12
CA LEU A 130 11.80 24.32 -9.24
C LEU A 130 11.14 24.06 -10.60
N ALA A 131 10.29 23.04 -10.69
CA ALA A 131 9.51 22.74 -11.88
C ALA A 131 8.30 23.67 -12.09
N GLY A 132 8.09 24.67 -11.22
CA GLY A 132 6.97 25.62 -11.34
C GLY A 132 5.60 24.98 -11.14
N LEU A 133 5.52 23.82 -10.47
CA LEU A 133 4.26 23.06 -10.35
C LEU A 133 3.33 23.59 -9.26
N GLY A 134 3.84 24.40 -8.33
CA GLY A 134 3.10 24.93 -7.19
C GLY A 134 3.54 24.29 -5.87
N THR A 135 2.56 23.94 -5.02
CA THR A 135 2.81 23.35 -3.69
C THR A 135 2.24 21.94 -3.63
N ALA A 136 3.10 20.94 -3.46
CA ALA A 136 2.66 19.56 -3.25
C ALA A 136 1.97 19.40 -1.88
N LEU A 137 0.90 18.62 -1.83
CA LEU A 137 0.16 18.33 -0.60
C LEU A 137 0.56 16.95 -0.07
N ILE A 138 1.29 16.94 1.05
CA ILE A 138 1.75 15.69 1.69
C ILE A 138 0.68 15.22 2.67
N GLY A 139 0.12 14.05 2.41
CA GLY A 139 -0.92 13.39 3.21
C GLY A 139 -0.35 12.53 4.33
N ASP A 140 -0.88 11.31 4.47
CA ASP A 140 -0.46 10.39 5.53
C ASP A 140 0.97 9.89 5.22
N MET A 141 1.90 10.09 6.16
CA MET A 141 3.16 9.36 6.28
C MET A 141 2.93 8.23 7.30
N GLY A 142 3.77 8.08 8.33
CA GLY A 142 3.57 7.15 9.44
C GLY A 142 3.13 7.83 10.75
N GLN A 143 2.68 7.02 11.70
CA GLN A 143 2.53 7.43 13.10
C GLN A 143 3.91 7.65 13.73
N ALA A 144 3.97 8.27 14.91
CA ALA A 144 5.22 8.68 15.56
C ALA A 144 6.23 7.54 15.79
N ARG A 145 5.76 6.29 15.91
CA ARG A 145 6.61 5.09 15.96
C ARG A 145 6.23 4.04 14.92
N GLY A 146 5.50 4.46 13.88
CA GLY A 146 4.98 3.58 12.84
C GLY A 146 3.87 2.66 13.35
N GLY A 147 3.95 1.37 13.02
CA GLY A 147 2.98 0.37 13.44
C GLY A 147 1.64 0.44 12.69
N PRO A 148 0.76 -0.57 12.89
CA PRO A 148 -0.56 -0.60 12.27
C PRO A 148 -1.37 0.65 12.60
N MET A 149 -1.89 1.30 11.56
CA MET A 149 -2.78 2.44 11.73
C MET A 149 -4.20 1.99 12.10
N PRO A 150 -4.92 2.79 12.90
CA PRO A 150 -6.32 2.52 13.23
C PRO A 150 -7.25 2.66 12.01
N SER A 151 -6.83 3.41 10.99
CA SER A 151 -7.62 3.69 9.78
C SER A 151 -6.72 4.00 8.59
N GLY A 152 -7.25 3.86 7.37
CA GLY A 152 -6.50 4.14 6.14
C GLY A 152 -5.66 2.96 5.68
N HIS A 153 -4.44 3.25 5.21
CA HIS A 153 -3.57 2.30 4.53
C HIS A 153 -3.17 1.12 5.42
N ALA A 154 -2.98 -0.05 4.79
CA ALA A 154 -2.45 -1.23 5.48
C ALA A 154 -0.94 -1.11 5.75
N SER A 155 -0.20 -0.35 4.94
CA SER A 155 1.23 -0.07 5.09
C SER A 155 1.51 1.18 5.95
N HIS A 156 2.55 1.98 5.66
CA HIS A 156 2.99 3.15 6.44
C HIS A 156 3.51 2.81 7.84
N GLN A 157 3.84 1.54 8.08
CA GLN A 157 4.18 1.08 9.41
C GLN A 157 5.66 1.27 9.74
N ILE A 158 6.53 1.36 8.74
CA ILE A 158 8.00 1.40 8.95
C ILE A 158 8.64 2.75 8.63
N GLY A 159 7.82 3.80 8.44
CA GLY A 159 8.31 5.16 8.20
C GLY A 159 8.96 5.38 6.83
N LEU A 160 8.60 4.58 5.82
CA LEU A 160 9.14 4.64 4.45
C LEU A 160 8.05 4.82 3.39
N ASP A 161 6.84 5.16 3.80
CA ASP A 161 5.70 5.41 2.92
C ASP A 161 5.15 6.82 3.15
N ALA A 162 4.70 7.47 2.08
CA ALA A 162 3.98 8.75 2.16
C ALA A 162 2.98 8.90 1.02
N ASP A 163 1.79 9.39 1.32
CA ASP A 163 0.81 9.79 0.31
C ASP A 163 1.03 11.24 -0.10
N VAL A 164 0.95 11.50 -1.40
CA VAL A 164 0.99 12.85 -1.96
C VAL A 164 -0.20 13.03 -2.87
N TRP A 165 -1.06 13.99 -2.56
CA TRP A 165 -2.23 14.26 -3.40
C TRP A 165 -1.79 14.80 -4.76
N LEU A 166 -2.52 14.40 -5.79
CA LEU A 166 -2.22 14.75 -7.19
C LEU A 166 -2.70 16.16 -7.56
N ARG A 167 -3.54 16.79 -6.72
CA ARG A 167 -4.00 18.15 -6.94
C ARG A 167 -2.88 19.18 -6.74
N LEU A 168 -2.84 20.17 -7.63
CA LEU A 168 -1.79 21.21 -7.74
C LEU A 168 -2.40 22.64 -7.88
N ASP A 169 -3.67 22.77 -7.55
CA ASP A 169 -4.50 23.97 -7.71
C ASP A 169 -4.53 24.87 -6.47
N LEU A 170 -3.99 24.39 -5.34
CA LEU A 170 -3.98 25.13 -4.08
C LEU A 170 -2.67 25.88 -3.85
N PRO A 171 -2.72 27.15 -3.39
CA PRO A 171 -1.53 27.87 -2.94
C PRO A 171 -1.05 27.34 -1.59
N PRO A 172 0.09 27.84 -1.06
CA PRO A 172 0.39 27.72 0.36
C PRO A 172 -0.77 28.24 1.22
N MET A 173 -1.24 27.41 2.15
CA MET A 173 -2.41 27.71 3.01
C MET A 173 -2.00 27.82 4.48
N GLY A 174 -2.82 28.44 5.33
CA GLY A 174 -2.68 28.29 6.78
C GLY A 174 -3.08 26.89 7.27
N ARG A 175 -2.49 26.41 8.36
CA ARG A 175 -2.69 25.03 8.86
C ARG A 175 -4.15 24.61 9.03
N ALA A 176 -4.98 25.48 9.61
CA ALA A 176 -6.40 25.20 9.80
C ALA A 176 -7.15 24.93 8.48
N GLY A 177 -6.75 25.60 7.38
CA GLY A 177 -7.33 25.40 6.06
C GLY A 177 -6.98 24.05 5.43
N ARG A 178 -5.93 23.38 5.91
CA ARG A 178 -5.44 22.09 5.37
C ARG A 178 -6.11 20.87 6.00
N GLU A 179 -6.94 21.05 7.02
CA GLU A 179 -7.55 19.94 7.77
C GLU A 179 -8.77 19.34 7.07
N ARG A 180 -9.48 20.16 6.29
CA ARG A 180 -10.78 19.82 5.69
C ARG A 180 -10.76 19.90 4.16
N LEU A 181 -9.60 19.69 3.56
CA LEU A 181 -9.48 19.62 2.10
C LEU A 181 -10.17 18.36 1.58
N GLU A 182 -10.82 18.53 0.44
CA GLU A 182 -11.41 17.47 -0.38
C GLU A 182 -10.38 16.97 -1.39
N GLU A 183 -10.31 15.66 -1.56
CA GLU A 183 -9.43 15.05 -2.55
C GLU A 183 -10.09 15.13 -3.92
N ILE A 184 -9.33 15.50 -4.95
CA ILE A 184 -9.79 15.44 -6.34
C ILE A 184 -9.43 14.08 -6.91
N LYS A 185 -10.41 13.39 -7.51
CA LYS A 185 -10.20 12.10 -8.19
C LYS A 185 -9.94 12.34 -9.67
N TYR A 186 -8.92 11.68 -10.20
CA TYR A 186 -8.47 11.83 -11.59
C TYR A 186 -8.82 10.62 -12.46
N VAL A 187 -9.73 9.75 -12.02
CA VAL A 187 -10.06 8.50 -12.74
C VAL A 187 -11.57 8.36 -12.92
N ASP A 188 -11.98 8.15 -14.16
CA ASP A 188 -13.30 7.66 -14.55
C ASP A 188 -13.23 6.12 -14.56
N TYR A 189 -13.83 5.49 -13.55
CA TYR A 189 -13.78 4.03 -13.37
C TYR A 189 -14.69 3.28 -14.36
N ASP A 190 -15.73 3.90 -14.91
CA ASP A 190 -16.60 3.27 -15.91
C ASP A 190 -15.85 3.08 -17.23
N ARG A 191 -14.96 4.01 -17.55
CA ARG A 191 -14.14 3.99 -18.77
C ARG A 191 -12.70 3.56 -18.53
N MET A 192 -12.30 3.36 -17.27
CA MET A 192 -10.94 3.07 -16.83
C MET A 192 -9.87 3.98 -17.46
N ARG A 193 -10.13 5.29 -17.41
CA ARG A 193 -9.25 6.33 -17.97
C ARG A 193 -9.15 7.53 -17.03
N VAL A 194 -8.13 8.36 -17.24
CA VAL A 194 -8.01 9.61 -16.51
C VAL A 194 -9.08 10.63 -16.92
N THR A 195 -9.51 11.48 -15.99
CA THR A 195 -10.45 12.58 -16.25
C THR A 195 -9.80 13.73 -17.02
N GLU A 196 -10.59 14.71 -17.46
CA GLU A 196 -10.09 15.91 -18.15
C GLU A 196 -9.21 16.81 -17.26
N ASP A 197 -9.35 16.72 -15.94
CA ASP A 197 -8.52 17.45 -14.99
C ASP A 197 -7.07 16.92 -14.91
N TRP A 198 -6.81 15.71 -15.42
CA TRP A 198 -5.47 15.14 -15.45
C TRP A 198 -4.61 15.78 -16.54
N SER A 199 -3.54 16.47 -16.12
CA SER A 199 -2.67 17.21 -17.04
C SER A 199 -1.19 16.81 -16.95
N ASP A 200 -0.38 17.44 -17.79
CA ASP A 200 1.07 17.31 -17.80
C ASP A 200 1.70 17.70 -16.46
N ARG A 201 1.03 18.57 -15.68
CA ARG A 201 1.51 18.98 -14.36
C ARG A 201 1.48 17.82 -13.37
N GLN A 202 0.37 17.06 -13.32
CA GLN A 202 0.26 15.86 -12.49
C GLN A 202 1.27 14.81 -12.91
N ALA A 203 1.34 14.53 -14.22
CA ALA A 203 2.28 13.56 -14.77
C ALA A 203 3.74 13.92 -14.43
N LYS A 204 4.10 15.22 -14.51
CA LYS A 204 5.42 15.71 -14.16
C LYS A 204 5.72 15.55 -12.67
N MET A 205 4.77 15.83 -11.78
CA MET A 205 4.95 15.61 -10.34
C MET A 205 5.22 14.14 -10.01
N VAL A 206 4.47 13.21 -10.61
CA VAL A 206 4.69 11.77 -10.44
C VAL A 206 6.07 11.37 -10.97
N GLN A 207 6.47 11.88 -12.13
CA GLN A 207 7.80 11.64 -12.71
C GLN A 207 8.92 12.16 -11.81
N ILE A 208 8.77 13.34 -11.20
CA ILE A 208 9.75 13.90 -10.24
C ILE A 208 9.94 12.96 -9.04
N ALA A 209 8.84 12.46 -8.46
CA ALA A 209 8.90 11.53 -7.34
C ALA A 209 9.58 10.21 -7.75
N ALA A 210 9.17 9.61 -8.88
CA ALA A 210 9.69 8.32 -9.34
C ALA A 210 11.18 8.39 -9.73
N SER A 211 11.66 9.55 -10.15
CA SER A 211 13.06 9.76 -10.53
C SER A 211 14.02 9.80 -9.33
N ASP A 212 13.53 9.84 -8.09
CA ASP A 212 14.38 9.77 -6.91
C ASP A 212 14.92 8.35 -6.66
N ALA A 213 16.23 8.23 -6.47
CA ALA A 213 16.90 6.93 -6.27
C ALA A 213 16.46 6.21 -4.98
N ARG A 214 15.97 6.96 -3.98
CA ARG A 214 15.45 6.39 -2.73
C ARG A 214 14.11 5.69 -2.95
N VAL A 215 13.35 6.07 -3.97
CA VAL A 215 12.02 5.50 -4.27
C VAL A 215 12.16 4.11 -4.87
N SER A 216 11.47 3.16 -4.25
CA SER A 216 11.35 1.79 -4.73
C SER A 216 10.09 1.60 -5.56
N ARG A 217 8.96 2.18 -5.13
CA ARG A 217 7.66 2.07 -5.79
C ARG A 217 6.85 3.34 -5.60
N ILE A 218 5.97 3.60 -6.56
CA ILE A 218 4.87 4.55 -6.42
C ILE A 218 3.59 3.82 -6.82
N PHE A 219 2.62 3.69 -5.91
CA PHE A 219 1.32 3.13 -6.25
C PHE A 219 0.38 4.21 -6.76
N VAL A 220 -0.24 3.94 -7.90
CA VAL A 220 -1.23 4.80 -8.58
C VAL A 220 -2.33 3.91 -9.16
N SER A 221 -3.49 4.51 -9.43
CA SER A 221 -4.56 3.82 -10.17
C SER A 221 -4.03 3.27 -11.52
N PRO A 222 -4.53 2.11 -11.99
CA PRO A 222 -4.15 1.56 -13.30
C PRO A 222 -4.40 2.54 -14.46
N ALA A 223 -5.49 3.33 -14.40
CA ALA A 223 -5.78 4.36 -15.39
C ALA A 223 -4.70 5.47 -15.44
N ILE A 224 -4.19 5.88 -14.27
CA ILE A 224 -3.10 6.86 -14.18
C ILE A 224 -1.81 6.26 -14.73
N LYS A 225 -1.50 5.00 -14.38
CA LYS A 225 -0.34 4.29 -14.93
C LYS A 225 -0.41 4.20 -16.46
N LEU A 226 -1.58 3.88 -17.02
CA LEU A 226 -1.80 3.87 -18.47
C LEU A 226 -1.57 5.24 -19.11
N ALA A 227 -2.13 6.30 -18.51
CA ALA A 227 -1.91 7.67 -18.98
C ALA A 227 -0.43 8.07 -18.92
N MET A 228 0.32 7.60 -17.92
CA MET A 228 1.77 7.79 -17.84
C MET A 228 2.50 7.01 -18.95
N CYS A 229 2.09 5.78 -19.26
CA CYS A 229 2.69 4.95 -20.29
C CYS A 229 2.50 5.51 -21.71
N GLN A 230 1.34 6.09 -22.00
CA GLN A 230 0.98 6.65 -23.32
C GLN A 230 1.65 7.99 -23.63
N ARG A 231 2.20 8.66 -22.61
CA ARG A 231 2.92 9.91 -22.77
C ARG A 231 4.30 9.67 -23.40
N ASN A 232 4.74 10.65 -24.19
CA ASN A 232 6.09 10.66 -24.73
C ASN A 232 7.08 11.18 -23.68
N TRP A 233 7.93 10.29 -23.17
CA TRP A 233 8.98 10.61 -22.21
C TRP A 233 10.35 10.40 -22.86
N SER A 234 11.28 11.32 -22.62
CA SER A 234 12.66 11.16 -23.08
C SER A 234 13.39 10.00 -22.39
N ASP A 235 13.10 9.79 -21.10
CA ASP A 235 13.54 8.62 -20.33
C ASP A 235 12.32 7.99 -19.64
N ARG A 236 12.12 6.71 -19.90
CA ARG A 236 10.99 5.91 -19.40
C ARG A 236 11.35 5.02 -18.21
N ALA A 237 12.62 4.96 -17.79
CA ALA A 237 13.06 4.04 -16.74
C ALA A 237 12.29 4.22 -15.41
N PHE A 238 11.88 5.44 -15.11
CA PHE A 238 11.09 5.74 -13.90
C PHE A 238 9.73 5.04 -13.88
N LEU A 239 9.15 4.70 -15.04
CA LEU A 239 7.85 4.05 -15.14
C LEU A 239 7.86 2.68 -14.45
N ASN A 240 8.99 1.97 -14.43
CA ASN A 240 9.14 0.69 -13.72
C ASN A 240 8.68 0.76 -12.25
N LYS A 241 8.90 1.91 -11.60
CA LYS A 241 8.53 2.14 -10.20
C LYS A 241 7.04 2.40 -10.02
N LEU A 242 6.31 2.82 -11.04
CA LEU A 242 4.87 3.04 -10.94
C LEU A 242 4.13 1.70 -10.99
N ARG A 243 3.48 1.35 -9.88
CA ARG A 243 2.79 0.07 -9.69
C ARG A 243 1.27 0.30 -9.68
N PRO A 244 0.51 -0.34 -10.57
CA PRO A 244 -0.95 -0.25 -10.54
C PRO A 244 -1.51 -0.82 -9.23
N TRP A 245 -2.51 -0.14 -8.65
CA TRP A 245 -3.21 -0.60 -7.45
C TRP A 245 -4.63 -0.02 -7.38
N HIS A 246 -5.57 -0.72 -6.71
CA HIS A 246 -6.93 -0.21 -6.47
C HIS A 246 -6.93 1.15 -5.75
N GLY A 247 -7.94 1.98 -5.99
CA GLY A 247 -7.95 3.37 -5.53
C GLY A 247 -6.79 4.17 -6.14
N HIS A 248 -6.05 4.92 -5.31
CA HIS A 248 -4.90 5.75 -5.72
C HIS A 248 -5.20 6.61 -6.95
N ASP A 249 -6.42 7.14 -6.97
CA ASP A 249 -7.03 7.93 -8.03
C ASP A 249 -6.96 9.44 -7.75
N GLY A 250 -6.72 9.84 -6.50
CA GLY A 250 -6.51 11.23 -6.09
C GLY A 250 -5.14 11.53 -5.46
N HIS A 251 -4.37 10.49 -5.17
CA HIS A 251 -3.01 10.59 -4.62
C HIS A 251 -2.11 9.52 -5.21
N MET A 252 -0.80 9.77 -5.15
CA MET A 252 0.22 8.74 -5.32
C MET A 252 0.74 8.29 -3.95
N HIS A 253 0.92 6.99 -3.78
CA HIS A 253 1.56 6.41 -2.60
C HIS A 253 3.02 6.19 -2.92
N ILE A 254 3.93 6.94 -2.30
CA ILE A 254 5.37 6.79 -2.45
C ILE A 254 5.88 5.77 -1.44
N ARG A 255 6.73 4.84 -1.89
CA ARG A 255 7.47 3.90 -1.04
C ARG A 255 8.96 3.99 -1.31
N LEU A 256 9.76 4.07 -0.25
CA LEU A 256 11.21 4.07 -0.34
C LEU A 256 11.82 2.67 -0.25
N ASN A 257 13.10 2.56 -0.57
CA ASN A 257 13.94 1.40 -0.24
C ASN A 257 14.28 1.38 1.26
N CYS A 258 14.56 0.19 1.78
CA CYS A 258 15.11 0.01 3.12
C CYS A 258 16.44 0.77 3.26
N PRO A 259 16.58 1.66 4.26
CA PRO A 259 17.84 2.35 4.52
C PRO A 259 18.93 1.37 4.93
N ALA A 260 20.17 1.57 4.44
CA ALA A 260 21.31 0.71 4.77
C ALA A 260 21.57 0.59 6.29
N GLY A 261 21.24 1.64 7.05
CA GLY A 261 21.35 1.65 8.51
C GLY A 261 20.25 0.89 9.26
N SER A 262 19.29 0.25 8.57
CA SER A 262 18.16 -0.48 9.17
C SER A 262 18.21 -1.98 8.83
N PRO A 263 19.04 -2.79 9.51
CA PRO A 263 19.26 -4.20 9.16
C PRO A 263 18.03 -5.10 9.38
N LEU A 264 17.04 -4.65 10.15
CA LEU A 264 15.79 -5.37 10.37
C LEU A 264 14.68 -4.94 9.39
N CYS A 265 14.98 -4.06 8.43
CA CYS A 265 14.01 -3.65 7.42
C CYS A 265 13.89 -4.73 6.33
N GLU A 266 12.66 -5.15 6.05
CA GLU A 266 12.38 -6.19 5.05
C GLU A 266 12.05 -5.55 3.69
N GLN A 267 13.04 -5.57 2.79
CA GLN A 267 12.89 -5.05 1.44
C GLN A 267 11.93 -5.93 0.62
N GLN A 268 11.03 -5.31 -0.14
CA GLN A 268 10.22 -6.04 -1.13
C GLN A 268 11.10 -6.47 -2.30
N THR A 269 10.77 -7.60 -2.93
CA THR A 269 11.35 -8.00 -4.22
C THR A 269 11.36 -6.84 -5.21
N ALA A 270 12.35 -6.77 -6.10
CA ALA A 270 12.36 -5.76 -7.15
C ALA A 270 11.09 -5.87 -8.03
N PRO A 271 10.57 -4.76 -8.59
CA PRO A 271 9.60 -4.84 -9.68
C PRO A 271 10.18 -5.68 -10.85
N PRO A 272 9.33 -6.32 -11.67
CA PRO A 272 9.78 -6.95 -12.91
C PRO A 272 10.53 -5.96 -13.80
N ASP A 273 11.41 -6.44 -14.67
CA ASP A 273 12.13 -5.58 -15.62
C ASP A 273 11.17 -4.89 -16.60
N GLY A 274 11.62 -3.81 -17.23
CA GLY A 274 10.84 -3.03 -18.20
C GLY A 274 10.03 -1.89 -17.56
N ASP A 275 9.21 -1.21 -18.36
CA ASP A 275 8.44 -0.06 -17.88
C ASP A 275 7.09 -0.44 -17.25
N GLY A 276 6.69 -1.71 -17.34
CA GLY A 276 5.43 -2.23 -16.81
C GLY A 276 4.20 -1.64 -17.50
N CYS A 277 4.29 -1.34 -18.79
CA CYS A 277 3.22 -0.80 -19.64
C CYS A 277 2.59 -1.85 -20.57
N ASP A 278 2.75 -3.13 -20.24
CA ASP A 278 2.38 -4.30 -21.04
C ASP A 278 1.20 -5.07 -20.41
N ASP A 279 1.18 -6.39 -20.62
CA ASP A 279 0.14 -7.31 -20.13
C ASP A 279 -0.10 -7.21 -18.62
N GLU A 280 0.93 -6.88 -17.82
CA GLU A 280 0.73 -6.64 -16.39
C GLU A 280 -0.29 -5.52 -16.19
N LEU A 281 -0.07 -4.35 -16.80
CA LEU A 281 -0.97 -3.21 -16.67
C LEU A 281 -2.35 -3.53 -17.22
N MET A 282 -2.43 -4.22 -18.36
CA MET A 282 -3.71 -4.58 -18.97
C MET A 282 -4.55 -5.48 -18.06
N SER A 283 -3.91 -6.40 -17.33
CA SER A 283 -4.60 -7.25 -16.34
C SER A 283 -5.21 -6.45 -15.17
N TRP A 284 -4.60 -5.33 -14.79
CA TRP A 284 -5.10 -4.46 -13.73
C TRP A 284 -6.29 -3.62 -14.19
N LEU A 285 -6.35 -3.20 -15.45
CA LEU A 285 -7.43 -2.36 -15.95
C LEU A 285 -8.80 -3.04 -15.88
N SER A 286 -8.87 -4.36 -15.96
CA SER A 286 -10.12 -5.13 -15.91
C SER A 286 -10.64 -5.40 -14.48
N SER A 287 -9.80 -5.21 -13.46
CA SER A 287 -10.10 -5.55 -12.06
C SER A 287 -9.99 -4.38 -11.10
N ALA A 288 -9.47 -3.24 -11.56
CA ALA A 288 -9.35 -2.03 -10.77
C ALA A 288 -10.70 -1.59 -10.20
N SER A 289 -10.66 -1.07 -8.98
CA SER A 289 -11.85 -0.57 -8.31
C SER A 289 -11.49 0.68 -7.51
N PRO A 290 -12.46 1.59 -7.29
CA PRO A 290 -12.25 2.73 -6.42
C PRO A 290 -11.97 2.27 -4.99
N ALA A 291 -11.31 3.13 -4.22
CA ALA A 291 -11.18 2.88 -2.79
C ALA A 291 -12.57 2.84 -2.14
N ILE A 292 -12.79 1.91 -1.22
CA ILE A 292 -14.04 1.85 -0.47
C ILE A 292 -14.07 3.03 0.51
N GLU A 293 -14.84 4.07 0.17
CA GLU A 293 -15.10 5.19 1.06
C GLU A 293 -15.97 4.74 2.23
N ARG A 294 -15.59 5.19 3.44
CA ARG A 294 -16.32 4.87 4.66
C ARG A 294 -17.17 6.07 5.07
N PRO A 295 -18.41 5.87 5.54
CA PRO A 295 -19.29 6.95 5.92
C PRO A 295 -18.69 7.79 7.05
N LEU A 296 -19.10 9.06 7.10
CA LEU A 296 -18.71 9.96 8.18
C LEU A 296 -19.09 9.36 9.54
N GLY A 297 -18.16 9.40 10.50
CA GLY A 297 -18.35 8.81 11.83
C GLY A 297 -18.10 7.30 11.92
N TYR A 298 -17.73 6.62 10.83
CA TYR A 298 -17.31 5.23 10.88
C TYR A 298 -16.12 5.03 11.84
N LYS A 299 -16.31 4.18 12.84
CA LYS A 299 -15.26 3.78 13.78
C LYS A 299 -14.68 2.43 13.31
N PRO A 300 -13.46 2.40 12.76
CA PRO A 300 -12.85 1.14 12.33
C PRO A 300 -12.55 0.25 13.52
N GLU A 301 -12.71 -1.05 13.33
CA GLU A 301 -12.23 -2.03 14.29
C GLU A 301 -10.70 -1.99 14.39
N PRO A 302 -10.12 -2.30 15.57
CA PRO A 302 -8.69 -2.44 15.73
C PRO A 302 -8.08 -3.40 14.69
N ARG A 303 -7.11 -2.90 13.93
CA ARG A 303 -6.36 -3.72 12.98
C ARG A 303 -5.41 -4.64 13.75
N VAL A 304 -5.46 -5.93 13.45
CA VAL A 304 -4.53 -6.94 13.98
C VAL A 304 -3.55 -7.37 12.89
N VAL A 305 -2.25 -7.24 13.15
CA VAL A 305 -1.17 -7.72 12.27
C VAL A 305 -0.52 -8.94 12.92
N ARG A 306 -0.90 -10.13 12.45
CA ARG A 306 -0.49 -11.40 13.09
C ARG A 306 1.02 -11.69 13.02
N LYS A 307 1.69 -11.24 11.97
CA LYS A 307 3.13 -11.43 11.75
C LYS A 307 3.94 -10.17 12.12
N MET A 308 3.54 -9.50 13.20
CA MET A 308 4.26 -8.32 13.66
C MET A 308 5.63 -8.72 14.24
N PRO A 309 6.74 -8.07 13.88
CA PRO A 309 8.06 -8.39 14.42
C PRO A 309 8.12 -8.17 15.94
N ALA A 310 8.71 -9.13 16.67
CA ALA A 310 8.90 -9.00 18.12
C ALA A 310 9.76 -7.79 18.50
N ALA A 311 10.68 -7.38 17.62
CA ALA A 311 11.51 -6.18 17.77
C ALA A 311 10.69 -4.87 17.84
N CYS A 312 9.40 -4.88 17.48
CA CYS A 312 8.54 -3.72 17.61
C CYS A 312 7.96 -3.51 19.02
N ALA A 313 7.98 -4.54 19.87
CA ALA A 313 7.56 -4.41 21.27
C ALA A 313 8.40 -3.37 22.05
N PRO A 314 9.75 -3.40 22.03
CA PRO A 314 10.54 -2.38 22.72
C PRO A 314 10.38 -0.98 22.10
N VAL A 315 10.17 -0.87 20.78
CA VAL A 315 9.92 0.43 20.13
C VAL A 315 8.61 1.05 20.62
N LEU A 316 7.54 0.26 20.70
CA LEU A 316 6.25 0.72 21.23
C LEU A 316 6.39 1.22 22.67
N ASN A 317 7.20 0.55 23.49
CA ASN A 317 7.35 0.83 24.93
C ASN A 317 8.50 1.79 25.27
N ALA A 318 9.30 2.22 24.29
CA ALA A 318 10.47 3.05 24.52
C ALA A 318 10.12 4.42 25.14
N ALA A 319 11.08 5.01 25.85
CA ALA A 319 11.04 6.43 26.16
C ALA A 319 10.96 7.24 24.85
N GLY A 320 10.17 8.29 24.86
CA GLY A 320 9.98 9.13 23.69
C GLY A 320 9.88 10.60 24.04
N THR A 321 10.02 11.44 23.03
CA THR A 321 9.70 12.86 23.18
C THR A 321 8.18 12.96 23.31
N ARG A 322 7.67 13.58 24.40
CA ARG A 322 6.32 14.12 24.32
C ARG A 322 6.39 15.23 23.27
N MET A 323 5.44 15.29 22.34
CA MET A 323 5.29 16.50 21.54
C MET A 323 5.30 17.69 22.50
N ALA A 324 6.30 18.57 22.37
CA ALA A 324 6.08 19.95 22.77
C ALA A 324 4.88 20.37 21.92
N SER A 325 3.73 20.56 22.55
CA SER A 325 2.61 21.21 21.90
C SER A 325 3.19 22.46 21.25
N LEU A 326 3.19 22.51 19.91
CA LEU A 326 3.56 23.73 19.21
C LEU A 326 2.66 24.81 19.82
N PRO A 327 3.21 25.93 20.33
CA PRO A 327 2.40 26.93 20.99
C PRO A 327 1.31 27.36 20.01
N ASP A 328 0.04 27.18 20.42
CA ASP A 328 -1.08 27.79 19.74
C ASP A 328 -0.80 29.28 19.71
N SER A 329 -0.55 29.81 18.51
CA SER A 329 -0.54 31.26 18.29
C SER A 329 -1.98 31.74 18.33
N SER A 330 -2.60 31.70 19.52
CA SER A 330 -3.75 32.54 19.81
C SER A 330 -3.23 33.96 20.02
N PRO A 331 -3.77 34.96 19.30
CA PRO A 331 -3.42 36.35 19.57
C PRO A 331 -3.87 36.68 21.01
N ALA A 332 -2.95 37.25 21.80
CA ALA A 332 -3.28 37.75 23.12
C ALA A 332 -4.43 38.77 23.02
N PRO A 333 -5.40 38.76 23.94
CA PRO A 333 -6.47 39.76 23.93
C PRO A 333 -5.85 41.15 24.09
N ALA A 334 -6.19 42.05 23.17
CA ALA A 334 -5.82 43.44 23.25
C ALA A 334 -6.31 44.00 24.59
N LYS A 335 -5.37 44.45 25.43
CA LYS A 335 -5.72 45.23 26.61
C LYS A 335 -6.41 46.50 26.13
N ALA A 336 -7.69 46.64 26.43
CA ALA A 336 -8.39 47.89 26.32
C ALA A 336 -7.72 48.90 27.26
N ALA A 337 -7.11 49.94 26.69
CA ALA A 337 -6.67 51.09 27.45
C ALA A 337 -7.90 51.85 27.97
N ARG A 338 -7.92 52.12 29.26
CA ARG A 338 -8.71 53.19 29.89
C ARG A 338 -7.75 54.30 30.26
#